data_AF-A0A4Q3STL6-F1
#
_entry.id   AF-A0A4Q3STL6-F1
#
_cell.length_a   1.000
_cell.length_b   1.000
_cell.length_c   1.000
_cell.angle_alpha   90.00
_cell.angle_beta   90.00
_cell.angle_gamma   90.00
#
_symmetry.space_group_name_H-M   'P 1'
#
loop_
_entity.id
_entity.type
_entity.pdbx_description
1 polymer ?
#
loop_
_entity_poly.entity_id
_entity_poly.type
_entity_poly.pdbx_seq_one_letter_code
_entity_poly.pdbx_strand_id
1 'polypeptide(L)' 'MALPEFSMRQLLEAGAHFGHQTHRWNPKMDRYIFGSRSNIHIIDLSQSIPLLHQALVKVREVAAGGDFAHLDEGLVQQ' A
#
# COMPACT_ATOMS: atom_id res chain seq x y z
N MET A 1 18.23 -11.92 -3.39
CA MET A 1 17.68 -10.64 -3.88
C MET A 1 17.62 -9.67 -2.71
N ALA A 2 18.31 -8.53 -2.76
CA ALA A 2 18.15 -7.48 -1.76
C ALA A 2 16.76 -6.85 -1.89
N LEU A 3 16.16 -6.45 -0.77
CA LEU A 3 14.91 -5.69 -0.79
C LEU A 3 15.19 -4.31 -1.41
N PRO A 4 14.30 -3.79 -2.28
CA PRO A 4 14.49 -2.46 -2.85
C PRO A 4 14.46 -1.41 -1.73
N GLU A 5 15.49 -0.56 -1.69
CA GLU A 5 15.52 0.60 -0.80
C GLU A 5 14.66 1.72 -1.38
N PHE A 6 13.79 2.30 -0.55
CA PHE A 6 12.93 3.42 -0.93
C PHE A 6 12.98 4.50 0.15
N SER A 7 12.99 5.76 -0.29
CA SER A 7 13.01 6.93 0.60
C SER A 7 11.71 7.72 0.50
N MET A 8 11.31 8.40 1.59
CA MET A 8 10.13 9.28 1.61
C MET A 8 10.15 10.30 0.47
N ARG A 9 11.33 10.85 0.16
CA ARG A 9 11.54 11.81 -0.91
C ARG A 9 11.18 11.23 -2.29
N GLN A 10 11.60 9.99 -2.58
CA GLN A 10 11.27 9.33 -3.85
C GLN A 10 9.76 9.09 -3.98
N LEU A 11 9.09 8.70 -2.90
CA LEU A 11 7.63 8.51 -2.90
C LEU A 11 6.89 9.85 -3.07
N LEU A 12 7.44 10.94 -2.54
CA LEU A 12 6.93 12.28 -2.78
C LEU A 12 7.08 12.70 -4.25
N GLU A 13 8.27 12.53 -4.82
CA GLU A 13 8.58 12.89 -6.20
C GLU A 13 7.79 12.04 -7.22
N ALA A 14 7.53 10.77 -6.89
CA ALA A 14 6.67 9.89 -7.67
C ALA A 14 5.17 10.23 -7.55
N GLY A 15 4.77 11.12 -6.63
CA GLY A 15 3.37 11.48 -6.42
C GLY A 15 2.53 10.41 -5.71
N ALA A 16 3.15 9.43 -5.05
CA ALA A 16 2.45 8.31 -4.40
C ALA A 16 1.59 8.71 -3.17
N HIS A 17 1.69 9.95 -2.73
CA HIS A 17 0.89 10.52 -1.63
C HIS A 17 -0.45 11.09 -2.08
N PHE A 18 -0.65 11.30 -3.39
CA PHE A 18 -1.93 11.78 -3.90
C PHE A 18 -2.96 10.65 -3.93
N GLY A 19 -4.04 10.81 -3.18
CA GLY A 19 -5.18 9.92 -3.16
C GLY A 19 -6.29 10.33 -4.11
N HIS A 20 -7.50 9.86 -3.82
CA HIS A 20 -8.69 10.19 -4.59
C HIS A 20 -9.33 11.50 -4.15
N GLN A 21 -10.31 11.97 -4.93
CA GLN A 21 -11.14 13.10 -4.55
C GLN A 21 -11.94 12.82 -3.28
N THR A 22 -12.19 13.86 -2.49
CA THR A 22 -12.92 13.81 -1.20
C THR A 22 -14.34 13.26 -1.26
N HIS A 23 -14.92 13.12 -2.46
CA HIS A 23 -16.25 12.54 -2.64
C HIS A 23 -16.23 11.02 -2.85
N ARG A 24 -15.12 10.45 -3.35
CA ARG A 24 -15.01 9.02 -3.69
C ARG A 24 -14.06 8.29 -2.74
N TRP A 25 -14.07 8.66 -1.47
CA TRP A 25 -13.22 8.05 -0.45
C TRP A 25 -13.98 7.03 0.38
N ASN A 26 -13.25 6.05 0.93
CA ASN A 26 -13.80 5.05 1.82
C ASN A 26 -13.53 5.47 3.28
N PRO A 27 -14.55 5.56 4.15
CA PRO A 27 -14.38 5.95 5.56
C PRO A 27 -13.42 5.07 6.35
N LYS A 28 -13.17 3.82 5.92
CA LYS A 28 -12.15 2.95 6.54
C LYS A 28 -10.70 3.45 6.33
N MET A 29 -10.48 4.32 5.35
CA MET A 29 -9.17 4.90 5.03
C MET A 29 -8.82 6.13 5.86
N ASP A 30 -9.74 6.61 6.71
CA ASP A 30 -9.57 7.83 7.51
C ASP A 30 -8.24 7.87 8.28
N ARG A 31 -7.89 6.74 8.92
CA ARG A 31 -6.66 6.59 9.71
C ARG A 31 -5.36 6.69 8.91
N TYR A 32 -5.43 6.49 7.59
CA TYR A 32 -4.27 6.54 6.67
C TYR A 32 -4.22 7.85 5.88
N ILE A 33 -5.21 8.73 6.04
CA ILE A 33 -5.30 10.02 5.37
C ILE A 33 -4.70 11.08 6.30
N PHE A 34 -3.66 11.76 5.83
CA PHE A 34 -3.05 12.89 6.54
C PHE A 34 -3.94 14.13 6.52
N GLY A 35 -4.69 14.32 5.42
CA GLY A 35 -5.64 15.41 5.26
C GLY A 35 -6.14 15.52 3.83
N SER A 36 -6.85 16.62 3.52
CA SER A 36 -7.28 16.93 2.16
C SER A 36 -6.81 18.32 1.75
N ARG A 37 -6.26 18.44 0.53
CA ARG A 37 -5.87 19.73 -0.09
C ARG A 37 -6.52 19.79 -1.47
N SER A 38 -7.16 20.92 -1.79
CA SER A 38 -7.79 21.13 -3.10
C SER A 38 -8.71 19.99 -3.54
N ASN A 39 -9.50 19.46 -2.60
CA ASN A 39 -10.45 18.36 -2.82
C ASN A 39 -9.81 17.00 -3.17
N ILE A 40 -8.51 16.82 -2.91
CA ILE A 40 -7.77 15.55 -3.06
C ILE A 40 -7.28 15.11 -1.66
N HIS A 41 -7.48 13.84 -1.33
CA HIS A 41 -6.93 13.25 -0.12
C HIS A 41 -5.42 13.05 -0.25
N ILE A 42 -4.69 13.43 0.80
CA ILE A 42 -3.27 13.18 0.93
C ILE A 42 -3.09 12.00 1.87
N ILE A 43 -2.40 10.97 1.39
CA ILE A 43 -2.09 9.76 2.13
C ILE A 43 -0.86 10.01 3.00
N ASP A 44 -0.88 9.49 4.21
CA ASP A 44 0.25 9.59 5.13
C ASP A 44 1.38 8.62 4.73
N LEU A 45 2.44 9.19 4.15
CA LEU A 45 3.63 8.42 3.78
C LEU A 45 4.43 7.92 4.99
N SER A 46 4.32 8.57 6.16
CA SER A 46 5.04 8.13 7.36
C SER A 46 4.56 6.76 7.84
N GLN A 47 3.26 6.49 7.70
CA GLN A 47 2.65 5.18 7.95
C GLN A 47 2.86 4.22 6.78
N SER A 48 2.86 4.72 5.54
CA SER A 48 2.98 3.87 4.35
C SER A 48 4.36 3.24 4.19
N ILE A 49 5.43 3.93 4.59
CA ILE A 49 6.82 3.42 4.48
C ILE A 49 7.06 2.13 5.27
N PRO A 50 6.79 2.06 6.59
CA PRO A 50 6.99 0.83 7.35
C PRO A 50 6.05 -0.29 6.90
N LEU A 51 4.81 0.04 6.52
CA LEU A 51 3.85 -0.94 5.98
C LEU A 51 4.32 -1.53 4.64
N LEU A 52 4.88 -0.70 3.76
CA LEU A 52 5.44 -1.15 2.48
C LEU A 52 6.63 -2.09 2.69
N HIS A 53 7.50 -1.79 3.67
CA HIS A 53 8.60 -2.68 4.01
C HIS A 53 8.10 -4.04 4.50
N GLN A 54 7.12 -4.06 5.40
CA GLN A 54 6.49 -5.30 5.87
C GLN A 54 5.86 -6.10 4.73
N ALA A 55 5.15 -5.43 3.83
CA ALA A 55 4.57 -6.06 2.65
C ALA A 55 5.63 -6.69 1.75
N LEU A 56 6.75 -6.00 1.49
CA LEU A 56 7.86 -6.52 0.69
C LEU A 56 8.52 -7.74 1.34
N VAL A 57 8.72 -7.72 2.66
CA VAL A 57 9.21 -8.87 3.41
C VAL A 57 8.25 -10.05 3.25
N LYS A 58 6.94 -9.81 3.41
CA LYS A 58 5.93 -10.86 3.28
C LYS A 58 5.88 -11.43 1.86
N VAL A 59 5.90 -10.59 0.83
CA VAL A 59 5.95 -11.00 -0.57
C VAL A 59 7.19 -11.86 -0.83
N ARG A 60 8.35 -11.50 -0.26
CA ARG A 60 9.57 -12.31 -0.35
C ARG A 60 9.39 -13.68 0.28
N GLU A 61 8.79 -13.75 1.47
CA GLU A 61 8.50 -15.02 2.15
C GLU A 61 7.58 -15.92 1.33
N VAL A 62 6.47 -15.36 0.80
CA VAL A 62 5.52 -16.12 -0.02
C VAL A 62 6.17 -16.59 -1.32
N ALA A 63 6.93 -15.72 -1.99
CA ALA A 63 7.65 -16.06 -3.22
C ALA A 63 8.74 -17.14 -3.00
N ALA A 64 9.39 -17.15 -1.83
CA ALA A 64 10.36 -18.17 -1.47
C ALA A 64 9.72 -19.48 -1.01
N GLY A 65 8.53 -19.42 -0.41
CA GLY A 65 7.78 -20.56 0.13
C GLY A 65 6.89 -21.29 -0.88
N GLY A 66 6.64 -20.73 -2.07
CA GLY A 66 5.76 -21.33 -3.09
C GLY A 66 4.26 -21.22 -2.81
N ASP A 67 3.87 -20.56 -1.72
CA ASP A 67 2.48 -20.47 -1.23
C ASP A 67 1.59 -19.51 -2.05
N PHE A 68 2.14 -18.86 -3.09
CA PHE A 68 1.36 -18.06 -4.04
C PHE A 68 0.23 -18.87 -4.73
N ALA A 69 0.31 -20.20 -4.69
CA ALA A 69 -0.70 -21.10 -5.25
C ALA A 69 -1.96 -21.25 -4.39
N HIS A 70 -1.96 -20.89 -3.10
CA HIS A 70 -3.07 -21.25 -2.20
C HIS A 70 -4.10 -20.13 -1.95
N LEU A 71 -3.91 -18.95 -2.55
CA LEU A 71 -4.87 -17.84 -2.43
C LEU A 71 -5.96 -17.84 -3.51
N ASP A 72 -5.91 -18.76 -4.49
CA ASP A 72 -6.92 -18.86 -5.57
C ASP A 72 -7.91 -20.03 -5.39
N GLU A 73 -7.65 -20.99 -4.48
CA GLU A 73 -8.48 -22.21 -4.33
C GLU A 73 -9.74 -22.01 -3.45
N GLY A 74 -10.08 -20.78 -3.07
CA GLY A 74 -11.21 -20.49 -2.17
C GLY A 74 -12.53 -20.11 -2.84
N LEU A 75 -12.60 -19.98 -4.17
CA LEU A 75 -13.79 -19.41 -4.85
C LEU A 75 -14.40 -20.25 -5.98
N VAL A 76 -14.05 -21.54 -6.09
CA VAL A 76 -14.72 -22.49 -6.99
C VAL A 76 -15.23 -23.66 -6.17
N GLN A 77 -16.24 -23.42 -5.34
CA GLN A 77 -17.15 -24.45 -4.84
C GLN A 77 -18.33 -23.75 -4.14
N GLN A 78 -19.25 -23.19 -4.94
CA GLN A 78 -20.71 -23.26 -4.74
C GLN A 78 -21.38 -23.16 -6.11
#